data_AF-A0A3M2T2S2-F1
#
_entry.id   AF-A0A3M2T2S2-F1
#
_cell.length_a   1.000
_cell.length_b   1.000
_cell.length_c   1.000
_cell.angle_alpha   90.00
_cell.angle_beta   90.00
_cell.angle_gamma   90.00
#
_symmetry.space_group_name_H-M   'P 1'
#
loop_
_entity.id
_entity.type
_entity.pdbx_description
1 polymer ?
#
loop_
_entity_poly.entity_id
_entity_poly.type
_entity_poly.pdbx_seq_one_letter_code
_entity_poly.pdbx_strand_id
1 'polypeptide(L)'
;MVKVSLDSLLPLVPRVLHQQLRLSRYATQRSQSLVIQSDDARNRHTNVESCFEKFYQLLKTTADEAIPGETSPEQKDRVSKLHKAANEARIKSKKLHSSKKSSRRGSKYDD
;
A
#
# COMPACT_ATOMS: atom_id res chain seq x y z
N MET A 1 -16.89 -26.11 2.72
CA MET A 1 -15.43 -25.90 2.65
C MET A 1 -15.03 -25.82 1.20
N VAL A 2 -14.28 -24.77 0.85
CA VAL A 2 -13.66 -24.59 -0.47
C VAL A 2 -12.15 -24.54 -0.26
N LYS A 3 -11.42 -25.30 -1.09
CA LYS A 3 -9.96 -25.30 -1.13
C LYS A 3 -9.52 -24.92 -2.54
N VAL A 4 -8.72 -23.87 -2.65
CA VAL A 4 -8.19 -23.36 -3.92
C VAL A 4 -6.67 -23.43 -3.88
N SER A 5 -6.04 -24.07 -4.86
CA SER A 5 -4.58 -24.08 -4.96
C SER A 5 -4.08 -22.71 -5.41
N LEU A 6 -3.03 -22.20 -4.77
CA LEU A 6 -2.41 -20.94 -5.20
C LEU A 6 -1.80 -21.08 -6.61
N ASP A 7 -1.27 -22.25 -6.96
CA ASP A 7 -0.65 -22.46 -8.29
C ASP A 7 -1.65 -22.29 -9.44
N SER A 8 -2.91 -22.68 -9.23
CA SER A 8 -3.99 -22.47 -10.20
C SER A 8 -4.58 -21.06 -10.15
N LEU A 9 -4.54 -20.41 -8.97
CA LEU A 9 -5.18 -19.12 -8.76
C LEU A 9 -4.29 -17.95 -9.19
N LEU A 10 -3.00 -17.97 -8.85
CA LEU A 10 -2.08 -16.87 -9.09
C LEU A 10 -1.95 -16.48 -10.58
N PRO A 11 -2.00 -17.41 -11.56
CA PRO A 11 -2.01 -17.04 -12.98
C PRO A 11 -3.25 -16.24 -13.41
N LEU A 12 -4.38 -16.38 -12.71
CA LEU A 12 -5.66 -15.73 -13.03
C LEU A 12 -5.80 -14.35 -12.38
N VAL A 13 -4.90 -13.99 -11.46
CA VAL A 13 -5.01 -12.82 -10.61
C VAL A 13 -3.80 -11.90 -10.82
N PRO A 14 -3.96 -10.56 -10.79
CA PRO A 14 -2.84 -9.63 -10.90
C PRO A 14 -1.71 -9.91 -9.91
N ARG A 15 -0.46 -9.75 -10.36
CA ARG A 15 0.76 -10.03 -9.58
C ARG A 15 0.84 -9.27 -8.26
N VAL A 16 0.27 -8.06 -8.23
CA VAL A 16 0.21 -7.21 -7.03
C VAL A 16 -0.53 -7.87 -5.87
N LEU A 17 -1.46 -8.80 -6.15
CA LEU A 17 -2.25 -9.50 -5.13
C LEU A 17 -1.56 -10.77 -4.62
N HIS A 18 -0.53 -11.27 -5.32
CA HIS A 18 0.09 -12.57 -5.03
C HIS A 18 0.67 -12.64 -3.62
N GLN A 19 1.37 -11.59 -3.19
CA GLN A 19 1.97 -11.54 -1.87
C GLN A 19 0.89 -11.48 -0.77
N GLN A 20 -0.12 -10.64 -0.96
CA GLN A 20 -1.17 -10.46 0.03
C GLN A 20 -2.04 -11.73 0.18
N LEU A 21 -2.35 -12.41 -0.93
CA LEU A 21 -3.07 -13.68 -0.90
C LEU A 21 -2.28 -14.76 -0.15
N ARG A 22 -0.95 -14.81 -0.30
CA ARG A 22 -0.07 -15.74 0.44
C ARG A 22 0.00 -15.43 1.94
N LEU A 23 -0.15 -14.16 2.32
CA LEU A 23 -0.13 -13.71 3.72
C LEU A 23 -1.52 -13.73 4.38
N SER A 24 -2.58 -13.96 3.59
CA SER A 24 -3.95 -13.95 4.09
C SER A 24 -4.20 -15.02 5.15
N ARG A 25 -5.15 -14.77 6.05
CA ARG A 25 -5.57 -15.71 7.12
C ARG A 25 -6.04 -17.08 6.61
N TYR A 26 -6.44 -17.16 5.35
CA TYR A 26 -6.95 -18.40 4.73
C TYR A 26 -5.84 -19.18 4.02
N ALA A 27 -4.62 -18.62 3.93
CA ALA A 27 -3.49 -19.26 3.31
C ALA A 27 -2.88 -20.34 4.21
N THR A 28 -2.61 -21.49 3.60
CA THR A 28 -1.94 -22.61 4.22
C THR A 28 -0.55 -22.74 3.61
N GLN A 29 0.49 -22.34 4.34
CA GLN A 29 1.86 -22.30 3.82
C GLN A 29 2.37 -23.68 3.37
N ARG A 30 2.02 -24.73 4.13
CA ARG A 30 2.45 -26.11 3.84
C ARG A 30 1.89 -26.65 2.52
N SER A 31 0.64 -26.34 2.20
CA SER A 31 -0.03 -26.87 1.02
C SER A 31 -0.20 -25.86 -0.11
N GLN A 32 0.38 -24.66 0.03
CA GLN A 32 0.26 -23.56 -0.94
C GLN A 32 -1.19 -23.37 -1.43
N SER A 33 -2.15 -23.37 -0.50
CA SER A 33 -3.58 -23.32 -0.83
C SER A 33 -4.34 -22.36 0.06
N LEU A 34 -5.43 -21.79 -0.46
CA LEU A 34 -6.42 -21.06 0.32
C LEU A 34 -7.51 -22.04 0.77
N VAL A 35 -7.76 -22.10 2.08
CA VAL A 35 -8.79 -22.96 2.67
C VAL A 35 -9.81 -22.08 3.38
N ILE A 36 -11.05 -22.09 2.89
CA ILE A 36 -12.16 -21.31 3.45
C ILE A 36 -13.26 -22.28 3.91
N GLN A 37 -13.66 -22.13 5.16
CA GLN A 37 -14.68 -22.94 5.80
C GLN A 37 -15.85 -22.04 6.25
N SER A 38 -17.05 -22.58 6.09
CA SER A 38 -18.31 -21.97 6.49
C SER A 38 -19.24 -23.10 6.93
N ASP A 39 -19.79 -22.97 8.11
CA ASP A 39 -20.72 -23.89 8.78
C ASP A 39 -21.97 -23.15 9.31
N ASP A 40 -22.25 -21.97 8.74
CA ASP A 40 -23.29 -21.04 9.18
C ASP A 40 -24.72 -21.60 9.01
N ALA A 41 -24.94 -22.51 8.06
CA ALA A 41 -26.25 -23.11 7.78
C ALA A 41 -26.23 -24.64 7.90
N ARG A 42 -27.42 -25.22 8.13
CA ARG A 42 -27.62 -26.68 8.06
C ARG A 42 -27.61 -27.22 6.62
N ASN A 43 -27.77 -26.34 5.62
CA ASN A 43 -27.75 -26.69 4.21
C ASN A 43 -26.34 -26.58 3.64
N ARG A 44 -25.84 -27.69 3.08
CA ARG A 44 -24.54 -27.76 2.40
C ARG A 44 -24.41 -26.76 1.26
N HIS A 45 -25.48 -26.54 0.48
CA HIS A 45 -25.46 -25.63 -0.66
C HIS A 45 -25.18 -24.19 -0.21
N THR A 46 -25.94 -23.70 0.77
CA THR A 46 -25.75 -22.38 1.37
C THR A 46 -24.34 -22.22 1.96
N ASN A 47 -23.80 -23.25 2.60
CA ASN A 47 -22.43 -23.20 3.13
C ASN A 47 -21.36 -23.11 2.03
N VAL A 48 -21.60 -23.70 0.85
CA VAL A 48 -20.68 -23.58 -0.30
C VAL A 48 -20.74 -22.17 -0.87
N GLU A 49 -21.93 -21.61 -1.04
CA GLU A 49 -22.10 -20.22 -1.50
C GLU A 49 -21.44 -19.23 -0.53
N SER A 50 -21.65 -19.38 0.77
CA SER A 50 -20.97 -18.55 1.79
C SER A 50 -19.45 -18.67 1.75
N CYS A 51 -18.89 -19.85 1.42
CA CYS A 51 -17.44 -19.99 1.22
C CYS A 51 -16.96 -19.17 0.02
N PHE A 52 -17.69 -19.21 -1.10
CA PHE A 52 -17.33 -18.46 -2.30
C PHE A 52 -17.50 -16.94 -2.11
N GLU A 53 -18.53 -16.51 -1.39
CA GLU A 53 -18.71 -15.11 -1.04
C GLU A 53 -17.53 -14.61 -0.18
N LYS A 54 -17.15 -15.37 0.87
CA LYS A 54 -15.96 -15.05 1.69
C LYS A 54 -14.67 -15.01 0.87
N PHE A 55 -14.54 -15.90 -0.12
CA PHE A 55 -13.41 -15.91 -1.05
C PHE A 55 -13.38 -14.65 -1.93
N TYR A 56 -14.53 -14.28 -2.48
CA TYR A 56 -14.67 -13.08 -3.31
C TYR A 56 -14.38 -11.81 -2.51
N GLN A 57 -14.91 -11.70 -1.29
CA GLN A 57 -14.64 -10.57 -0.40
C GLN A 57 -13.16 -10.46 -0.06
N LEU A 58 -12.49 -11.58 0.23
CA LEU A 58 -11.03 -11.59 0.45
C LEU A 58 -10.28 -11.02 -0.77
N LEU A 59 -10.66 -11.44 -1.98
CA LEU A 59 -9.99 -11.00 -3.20
C LEU A 59 -10.22 -9.50 -3.42
N LYS A 60 -11.44 -9.03 -3.20
CA LYS A 60 -11.82 -7.62 -3.34
C LYS A 60 -11.09 -6.74 -2.33
N THR A 61 -11.11 -7.06 -1.04
CA THR A 61 -10.40 -6.27 -0.02
C THR A 61 -8.90 -6.24 -0.27
N THR A 62 -8.33 -7.39 -0.67
CA THR A 62 -6.91 -7.47 -1.02
C THR A 62 -6.58 -6.59 -2.24
N ALA A 63 -7.48 -6.53 -3.23
CA ALA A 63 -7.33 -5.66 -4.39
C ALA A 63 -7.41 -4.18 -4.01
N ASP A 64 -8.38 -3.81 -3.20
CA ASP A 64 -8.58 -2.43 -2.73
C ASP A 64 -7.40 -1.94 -1.88
N GLU A 65 -6.79 -2.82 -1.07
CA GLU A 65 -5.60 -2.49 -0.27
C GLU A 65 -4.31 -2.42 -1.10
N ALA A 66 -4.12 -3.36 -2.04
CA ALA A 66 -2.90 -3.46 -2.82
C ALA A 66 -2.84 -2.46 -3.97
N ILE A 67 -3.99 -2.07 -4.51
CA ILE A 67 -4.11 -1.13 -5.62
C ILE A 67 -4.43 0.24 -5.02
N PRO A 68 -3.45 1.17 -4.93
CA PRO A 68 -3.72 2.50 -4.44
C PRO A 68 -4.76 3.16 -5.35
N GLY A 69 -5.93 3.46 -4.79
CA GLY A 69 -6.99 4.19 -5.47
C GLY A 69 -6.59 5.64 -5.77
N GLU A 70 -7.48 6.38 -6.43
CA GLU A 70 -7.28 7.79 -6.68
C GLU A 70 -7.07 8.54 -5.35
N THR A 71 -5.87 9.10 -5.16
CA THR A 71 -5.53 9.89 -3.97
C THR A 71 -6.62 10.91 -3.63
N SER A 72 -7.07 10.91 -2.37
CA SER A 72 -8.11 11.84 -1.91
C SER A 72 -7.67 13.29 -2.11
N PRO A 73 -8.61 14.24 -2.36
CA PRO A 73 -8.27 15.64 -2.56
C PRO A 73 -7.49 16.23 -1.36
N GLU A 74 -7.85 15.82 -0.14
CA GLU A 74 -7.16 16.24 1.09
C GLU A 74 -5.70 15.77 1.14
N GLN A 75 -5.42 14.55 0.67
CA GLN A 75 -4.07 14.02 0.60
C GLN A 75 -3.23 14.74 -0.46
N LYS A 76 -3.82 15.07 -1.62
CA LYS A 76 -3.17 15.88 -2.67
C LYS A 76 -2.77 17.25 -2.13
N ASP A 77 -3.66 17.92 -1.41
CA ASP A 77 -3.40 19.24 -0.83
C ASP A 77 -2.30 19.19 0.25
N ARG A 78 -2.32 18.15 1.10
CA ARG A 78 -1.28 17.94 2.11
C ARG A 78 0.09 17.75 1.45
N VAL A 79 0.18 16.92 0.42
CA VAL A 79 1.42 16.68 -0.34
C VAL A 79 1.91 17.97 -1.01
N SER A 80 1.02 18.75 -1.61
CA SER A 80 1.36 20.06 -2.20
C SER A 80 1.94 21.03 -1.18
N LYS A 81 1.33 21.13 0.02
CA LYS A 81 1.83 21.96 1.13
C LYS A 81 3.21 21.49 1.60
N LEU A 82 3.42 20.19 1.74
CA LEU A 82 4.72 19.63 2.12
C LEU A 82 5.82 19.94 1.09
N HIS A 83 5.51 19.81 -0.20
CA HIS A 83 6.44 20.16 -1.29
C HIS A 83 6.83 21.65 -1.25
N LYS A 84 5.85 22.54 -1.04
CA LYS A 84 6.12 23.99 -0.90
C LYS A 84 7.01 24.27 0.30
N ALA A 85 6.68 23.73 1.46
CA ALA A 85 7.46 23.91 2.69
C ALA A 85 8.91 23.40 2.53
N ALA A 86 9.10 22.23 1.91
CA ALA A 86 10.42 21.68 1.64
C ALA A 86 11.25 22.58 0.71
N ASN A 87 10.63 23.13 -0.34
CA ASN A 87 11.31 24.04 -1.26
C ASN A 87 11.68 25.37 -0.57
N GLU A 88 10.79 25.93 0.24
CA GLU A 88 11.08 27.15 1.01
C GLU A 88 12.21 26.93 2.02
N ALA A 89 12.20 25.82 2.76
CA ALA A 89 13.26 25.45 3.68
C ALA A 89 14.62 25.33 2.96
N ARG A 90 14.63 24.70 1.78
CA ARG A 90 15.82 24.58 0.92
C ARG A 90 16.32 25.95 0.42
N ILE A 91 15.42 26.86 0.03
CA ILE A 91 15.81 28.21 -0.40
C ILE A 91 16.39 29.01 0.77
N LYS A 92 15.74 28.94 1.95
CA LYS A 92 16.22 29.61 3.17
C LYS A 92 17.61 29.10 3.58
N SER A 93 17.81 27.78 3.60
CA SER A 93 19.12 27.19 3.93
C SER A 93 20.19 27.60 2.91
N LYS A 94 19.88 27.58 1.61
CA LYS A 94 20.81 28.04 0.56
C LYS A 94 21.18 29.51 0.75
N LYS A 95 20.22 30.39 1.05
CA LYS A 95 20.46 31.82 1.31
C LYS A 95 21.32 32.02 2.55
N LEU A 96 21.00 31.36 3.67
CA LEU A 96 21.77 31.41 4.91
C LEU A 96 23.21 30.93 4.72
N HIS A 97 23.42 29.84 3.98
CA HIS A 97 24.76 29.36 3.67
C HIS A 97 25.52 30.32 2.75
N SER A 98 24.84 30.95 1.78
CA SER A 98 25.44 31.94 0.90
C SER A 98 25.87 33.19 1.66
N SER A 99 24.99 33.77 2.49
CA SER A 99 25.30 34.96 3.27
C SER A 99 26.44 34.71 4.27
N LYS A 100 26.43 33.55 4.95
CA LYS A 100 27.54 33.13 5.83
C LYS A 100 28.88 32.98 5.10
N LYS A 101 28.88 32.57 3.83
CA LYS A 101 30.10 32.51 3.01
C LYS A 101 30.55 33.89 2.55
N SER A 102 29.60 34.78 2.22
CA SER A 102 29.88 36.15 1.80
C SER A 102 30.48 36.99 2.93
N SER A 103 29.93 36.92 4.15
CA SER A 103 30.42 37.69 5.30
C SER A 103 31.87 37.37 5.66
N ARG A 104 32.33 36.13 5.43
CA ARG A 104 33.74 35.73 5.61
C ARG A 104 34.69 36.42 4.64
N ARG A 105 34.22 36.89 3.48
CA ARG A 105 35.05 37.50 2.44
C ARG A 105 35.23 39.01 2.61
N GLY A 106 34.31 39.69 3.29
CA GLY A 106 34.33 41.15 3.48
C GLY A 106 35.21 41.67 4.61
N SER A 107 35.96 40.81 5.33
CA SER A 107 36.81 41.20 6.47
C SER A 107 38.28 41.47 6.11
N LYS A 108 38.63 41.44 4.82
CA LYS A 108 39.95 41.85 4.32
C LYS A 108 39.76 43.13 3.52
N TYR A 109 40.53 44.18 3.82
CA TYR A 109 40.52 45.55 3.29
C TYR A 109 39.76 46.58 4.14
N ASP A 110 40.38 46.93 5.26
CA ASP A 110 40.47 48.30 5.80
C ASP A 110 41.90 48.41 6.39
N ASP A 111 42.88 48.74 5.54
CA ASP A 111 44.20 49.35 5.83
C ASP A 111 44.73 49.99 4.54
#